data_AF-A0A2E4JT20-F1
#
_entry.id   AF-A0A2E4JT20-F1
#
_cell.length_a   1.000
_cell.length_b   1.000
_cell.length_c   1.000
_cell.angle_alpha   90.00
_cell.angle_beta   90.00
_cell.angle_gamma   90.00
#
_symmetry.space_group_name_H-M   'P 1'
#
loop_
_entity.id
_entity.type
_entity.pdbx_description
1 polymer ?
#
loop_
_entity_poly.entity_id
_entity_poly.type
_entity_poly.pdbx_seq_one_letter_code
_entity_poly.pdbx_strand_id
1 'polypeptide(L)'
;MKIRFDAGAIATGYGISVDGLLKSWTGATLSGIMEERVASLVNGERMGDKQLPYDVIAKDRSLKKIEVRNLMASAANWAPSTATGVNRKFCEEAFYDKVESCDSYVFCDLRDVRVSSEVTIYEITAEETLDMYEKVKAIKFCKTKRREDVAYYMSNNASMTQKRFFERFPYEEYAFVV
;
A
#
# COMPACT_ATOMS: atom_id res chain seq x y z
N MET A 1 4.56 9.73 -9.22
CA MET A 1 5.93 9.99 -8.72
C MET A 1 6.80 8.73 -8.58
N LYS A 2 8.13 8.85 -8.77
CA LYS A 2 9.13 7.80 -8.49
C LYS A 2 10.15 8.27 -7.44
N ILE A 3 10.53 7.41 -6.50
CA ILE A 3 11.58 7.66 -5.50
C ILE A 3 12.78 6.76 -5.80
N ARG A 4 14.00 7.28 -5.68
CA ARG A 4 15.23 6.50 -5.85
C ARG A 4 15.81 6.05 -4.51
N PHE A 5 16.20 4.77 -4.42
CA PHE A 5 16.94 4.16 -3.32
C PHE A 5 18.37 3.82 -3.74
N ASP A 6 19.37 4.42 -3.10
CA ASP A 6 20.77 4.02 -3.32
C ASP A 6 21.15 2.89 -2.37
N ALA A 7 20.86 1.65 -2.78
CA ALA A 7 21.21 0.46 -2.01
C ALA A 7 22.74 0.33 -1.79
N GLY A 8 23.56 0.87 -2.70
CA GLY A 8 25.01 0.91 -2.56
C GLY A 8 25.44 1.78 -1.40
N ALA A 9 24.99 3.04 -1.39
CA ALA A 9 25.30 3.98 -0.31
C ALA A 9 24.83 3.46 1.06
N ILE A 10 23.64 2.88 1.13
CA ILE A 10 23.10 2.29 2.37
C ILE A 10 23.98 1.11 2.81
N ALA A 11 24.27 0.17 1.92
CA ALA A 11 25.07 -1.03 2.25
C ALA A 11 26.48 -0.65 2.73
N THR A 12 27.13 0.32 2.07
CA THR A 12 28.42 0.88 2.49
C THR A 12 28.34 1.49 3.89
N GLY A 13 27.30 2.27 4.19
CA GLY A 13 27.12 2.88 5.51
C GLY A 13 26.96 1.86 6.64
N TYR A 14 26.32 0.72 6.35
CA TYR A 14 26.16 -0.38 7.31
C TYR A 14 27.32 -1.39 7.33
N GLY A 15 28.29 -1.29 6.41
CA GLY A 15 29.38 -2.25 6.29
C GLY A 15 28.92 -3.65 5.86
N ILE A 16 27.83 -3.76 5.09
CA ILE A 16 27.28 -5.03 4.60
C ILE A 16 27.30 -5.07 3.06
N SER A 17 27.09 -6.25 2.48
CA SER A 17 26.94 -6.36 1.03
C SER A 17 25.57 -5.83 0.58
N VAL A 18 25.52 -5.29 -0.65
CA VAL A 18 24.26 -4.86 -1.29
C VAL A 18 23.26 -6.01 -1.36
N ASP A 19 23.72 -7.21 -1.73
CA ASP A 19 22.87 -8.41 -1.76
C ASP A 19 22.31 -8.77 -0.37
N GLY A 20 23.13 -8.68 0.68
CA GLY A 20 22.69 -8.91 2.05
C GLY A 20 21.63 -7.90 2.50
N LEU A 21 21.81 -6.63 2.16
CA LEU A 21 20.82 -5.57 2.40
C LEU A 21 19.51 -5.84 1.65
N LEU A 22 19.58 -6.11 0.34
CA LEU A 22 18.38 -6.33 -0.48
C LEU A 22 17.59 -7.59 -0.06
N LYS A 23 18.28 -8.62 0.45
CA LYS A 23 17.64 -9.82 1.02
C LYS A 23 16.91 -9.55 2.32
N SER A 24 17.38 -8.60 3.14
CA SER A 24 16.69 -8.23 4.39
C SER A 24 15.48 -7.34 4.15
N TRP A 25 15.41 -6.67 3.00
CA TRP A 25 14.27 -5.83 2.63
C TRP A 25 13.00 -6.65 2.36
N THR A 26 12.00 -6.38 3.20
CA THR A 26 10.63 -6.85 3.12
C THR A 26 9.68 -5.65 3.23
N GLY A 27 8.40 -5.87 2.92
CA GLY A 27 7.39 -4.81 3.08
C GLY A 27 7.28 -4.33 4.53
N ALA A 28 7.52 -5.21 5.51
CA ALA A 28 7.51 -4.86 6.92
C ALA A 28 8.76 -4.04 7.32
N THR A 29 9.95 -4.46 6.91
CA THR A 29 11.20 -3.76 7.28
C THR A 29 11.29 -2.37 6.67
N LEU A 30 10.60 -2.13 5.55
CA LEU A 30 10.58 -0.83 4.87
C LEU A 30 9.37 0.04 5.24
N SER A 31 8.45 -0.42 6.09
CA SER A 31 7.20 0.32 6.37
C SER A 31 7.49 1.70 6.95
N GLY A 32 8.25 1.77 8.04
CA GLY A 32 8.55 3.04 8.71
C GLY A 32 9.28 4.05 7.81
N ILE A 33 10.18 3.58 6.94
CA ILE A 33 10.87 4.45 5.98
C ILE A 33 9.91 4.97 4.91
N MET A 34 8.98 4.14 4.44
CA MET A 34 7.97 4.54 3.46
C MET A 34 6.96 5.52 4.06
N GLU A 35 6.50 5.29 5.29
CA GLU A 35 5.64 6.21 6.02
C GLU A 35 6.31 7.59 6.19
N GLU A 36 7.57 7.61 6.63
CA GLU A 36 8.35 8.85 6.80
C GLU A 36 8.51 9.58 5.46
N ARG A 37 8.76 8.81 4.39
CA ARG A 37 8.91 9.38 3.07
C ARG A 37 7.61 9.99 2.56
N VAL A 38 6.49 9.30 2.72
CA VAL A 38 5.16 9.82 2.36
C VAL A 38 4.84 11.08 3.17
N ALA A 39 5.10 11.09 4.48
CA ALA A 39 4.94 12.29 5.32
C ALA A 39 5.76 13.47 4.80
N SER A 40 7.04 13.26 4.48
CA SER A 40 7.91 14.29 3.89
C SER A 40 7.37 14.83 2.57
N LEU A 41 6.83 13.96 1.71
CA LEU A 41 6.30 14.35 0.41
C LEU A 41 5.08 15.25 0.53
N VAL A 42 4.23 15.04 1.53
CA VAL A 42 2.99 15.81 1.73
C VAL A 42 3.13 16.94 2.75
N ASN A 43 4.36 17.28 3.16
CA ASN A 43 4.64 18.21 4.26
C ASN A 43 3.85 17.84 5.55
N GLY A 44 3.66 16.55 5.77
CA GLY A 44 2.84 15.98 6.83
C GLY A 44 3.63 15.53 8.06
N GLU A 45 2.94 14.83 8.96
CA GLU A 45 3.52 14.19 10.14
C GLU A 45 3.29 12.67 10.05
N ARG A 46 4.32 11.88 10.32
CA ARG A 46 4.22 10.44 10.51
C ARG A 46 3.72 10.12 11.92
N MET A 47 2.76 9.22 12.04
CA MET A 47 2.14 8.85 13.32
C MET A 47 2.98 7.86 14.14
N GLY A 48 3.91 7.14 13.52
CA GLY A 48 4.92 6.31 14.19
C GLY A 48 4.30 5.23 15.07
N ASP A 49 4.66 5.19 16.36
CA ASP A 49 4.21 4.18 17.32
C ASP A 49 2.77 4.39 17.81
N LYS A 50 2.08 5.46 17.36
CA LYS A 50 0.66 5.66 17.70
C LYS A 50 -0.16 4.58 17.00
N GLN A 51 -0.97 3.83 17.75
CA GLN A 51 -1.90 2.83 17.19
C GLN A 51 -3.11 3.53 16.54
N LEU A 52 -2.86 4.29 15.48
CA LEU A 52 -3.87 5.00 14.72
C LEU A 52 -4.25 4.21 13.46
N PRO A 53 -5.47 4.41 12.94
CA PRO A 53 -5.94 3.76 11.72
C PRO A 53 -5.36 4.38 10.44
N TYR A 54 -4.39 5.29 10.55
CA TYR A 54 -3.64 5.87 9.43
C TYR A 54 -2.21 6.16 9.90
N ASP A 55 -1.28 6.21 8.96
CA ASP A 55 0.16 6.33 9.26
C ASP A 55 0.68 7.76 9.11
N VAL A 56 0.00 8.60 8.31
CA VAL A 56 0.44 9.97 7.98
C VAL A 56 -0.74 10.95 8.05
N ILE A 57 -0.48 12.17 8.53
CA ILE A 57 -1.40 13.32 8.43
C ILE A 57 -0.76 14.39 7.53
N ALA A 58 -1.33 14.64 6.35
CA ALA A 58 -0.96 15.75 5.48
C ALA A 58 -1.57 17.08 5.97
N LYS A 59 -0.83 18.19 5.78
CA LYS A 59 -1.28 19.52 6.24
C LYS A 59 -2.20 20.22 5.24
N ASP A 60 -1.76 20.27 3.98
CA ASP A 60 -2.30 21.18 2.96
C ASP A 60 -2.96 20.46 1.78
N ARG A 61 -3.69 19.36 2.06
CA ARG A 61 -4.35 18.53 1.05
C ARG A 61 -5.78 18.19 1.46
N SER A 62 -6.61 17.80 0.49
CA SER A 62 -7.94 17.26 0.74
C SER A 62 -7.87 15.88 1.39
N LEU A 63 -7.00 15.01 0.89
CA LEU A 63 -6.70 13.70 1.47
C LEU A 63 -5.61 13.87 2.54
N LYS A 64 -6.02 13.93 3.80
CA LYS A 64 -5.13 14.25 4.94
C LYS A 64 -4.66 13.01 5.67
N LYS A 65 -5.58 12.14 6.06
CA LYS A 65 -5.28 10.91 6.80
C LYS A 65 -4.92 9.81 5.81
N ILE A 66 -3.67 9.41 5.79
CA ILE A 66 -3.13 8.50 4.77
C ILE A 66 -2.68 7.20 5.43
N GLU A 67 -3.19 6.07 4.94
CA GLU A 67 -2.64 4.74 5.24
C GLU A 67 -1.56 4.39 4.22
N VAL A 68 -0.37 3.99 4.68
CA VAL A 68 0.73 3.61 3.81
C VAL A 68 0.83 2.09 3.71
N ARG A 69 0.93 1.59 2.47
CA ARG A 69 1.02 0.17 2.16
C ARG A 69 2.21 -0.11 1.27
N ASN A 70 2.91 -1.21 1.53
CA ASN A 70 4.04 -1.66 0.73
C ASN A 70 3.63 -2.82 -0.17
N LEU A 71 3.83 -2.67 -1.50
CA LEU A 71 3.66 -3.74 -2.47
C LEU A 71 5.01 -4.41 -2.75
N MET A 72 5.14 -5.65 -2.27
CA MET A 72 6.24 -6.55 -2.60
C MET A 72 5.71 -7.68 -3.49
N ALA A 73 6.32 -8.87 -3.46
CA ALA A 73 5.88 -10.08 -4.17
C ALA A 73 4.47 -10.60 -3.76
N SER A 74 3.90 -10.09 -2.67
CA SER A 74 2.60 -10.51 -2.13
C SER A 74 1.41 -9.76 -2.77
N ALA A 75 0.20 -10.21 -2.44
CA ALA A 75 -1.03 -9.48 -2.75
C ALA A 75 -1.03 -8.07 -2.11
N ALA A 76 -1.71 -7.12 -2.77
CA ALA A 76 -2.13 -5.87 -2.17
C ALA A 76 -3.22 -6.16 -1.12
N ASN A 77 -3.07 -5.65 0.09
CA ASN A 77 -4.04 -5.82 1.18
C ASN A 77 -4.43 -4.45 1.71
N TRP A 78 -5.73 -4.21 1.81
CA TRP A 78 -6.27 -2.95 2.33
C TRP A 78 -6.56 -3.05 3.83
N ALA A 79 -6.94 -4.24 4.29
CA ALA A 79 -7.17 -4.51 5.70
C ALA A 79 -5.89 -4.38 6.55
N PRO A 80 -6.01 -4.03 7.83
CA PRO A 80 -4.88 -3.95 8.75
C PRO A 80 -4.05 -5.24 8.79
N SER A 81 -2.75 -5.12 9.03
CA SER A 81 -1.86 -6.26 9.22
C SER A 81 -2.22 -7.07 10.48
N THR A 82 -2.92 -6.50 11.46
CA THR A 82 -3.46 -7.21 12.63
C THR A 82 -4.72 -8.01 12.30
N ALA A 83 -5.39 -7.66 11.20
CA ALA A 83 -6.64 -8.27 10.73
C ALA A 83 -6.44 -9.18 9.51
N THR A 84 -5.21 -9.37 9.03
CA THR A 84 -4.84 -10.24 7.90
C THR A 84 -3.42 -10.80 8.07
N GLY A 85 -3.09 -11.96 7.51
CA GLY A 85 -1.72 -12.49 7.48
C GLY A 85 -1.55 -13.91 8.04
N VAL A 86 -0.31 -14.31 8.30
CA VAL A 86 0.03 -15.67 8.77
C VAL A 86 -0.70 -15.95 10.08
N ASN A 87 -1.55 -17.00 10.08
CA ASN A 87 -2.42 -17.40 11.19
C ASN A 87 -3.50 -16.38 11.60
N ARG A 88 -3.80 -15.38 10.76
CA ARG A 88 -4.84 -14.38 11.01
C ARG A 88 -5.93 -14.52 9.95
N LYS A 89 -7.18 -14.59 10.39
CA LYS A 89 -8.34 -14.54 9.49
C LYS A 89 -8.69 -13.08 9.23
N PHE A 90 -9.14 -12.81 8.01
CA PHE A 90 -9.69 -11.51 7.66
C PHE A 90 -10.78 -11.11 8.67
N CYS A 91 -10.62 -9.93 9.28
CA CYS A 91 -11.62 -9.31 10.13
C CYS A 91 -12.25 -8.14 9.36
N GLU A 92 -13.51 -8.29 9.00
CA GLU A 92 -14.24 -7.31 8.20
C GLU A 92 -14.47 -6.00 8.97
N GLU A 93 -14.84 -6.06 10.25
CA GLU A 93 -15.00 -4.89 11.13
C GLU A 93 -13.73 -4.04 11.17
N ALA A 94 -12.57 -4.69 11.38
CA ALA A 94 -11.28 -4.00 11.39
C ALA A 94 -10.90 -3.40 10.03
N PHE A 95 -11.42 -3.95 8.92
CA PHE A 95 -11.27 -3.33 7.61
C PHE A 95 -12.13 -2.07 7.49
N TYR A 96 -13.40 -2.13 7.89
CA TYR A 96 -14.29 -0.96 7.91
C TYR A 96 -13.74 0.17 8.79
N ASP A 97 -13.35 -0.14 10.03
CA ASP A 97 -12.76 0.84 10.95
C ASP A 97 -11.57 1.57 10.32
N LYS A 98 -10.74 0.83 9.57
CA LYS A 98 -9.55 1.36 8.92
C LYS A 98 -9.91 2.25 7.72
N VAL A 99 -10.75 1.76 6.80
CA VAL A 99 -11.12 2.50 5.59
C VAL A 99 -11.92 3.76 5.93
N GLU A 100 -12.81 3.72 6.92
CA GLU A 100 -13.59 4.88 7.34
C GLU A 100 -12.75 5.94 8.08
N SER A 101 -11.62 5.53 8.65
CA SER A 101 -10.78 6.43 9.43
C SER A 101 -9.65 7.10 8.64
N CYS A 102 -9.43 6.71 7.39
CA CYS A 102 -8.45 7.34 6.50
C CYS A 102 -9.13 7.95 5.28
N ASP A 103 -8.48 8.92 4.64
CA ASP A 103 -8.96 9.54 3.42
C ASP A 103 -8.44 8.80 2.18
N SER A 104 -7.24 8.21 2.28
CA SER A 104 -6.61 7.49 1.17
C SER A 104 -5.62 6.41 1.62
N TYR A 105 -5.39 5.46 0.72
CA TYR A 105 -4.32 4.47 0.77
C TYR A 105 -3.23 4.87 -0.21
N VAL A 106 -1.99 4.97 0.30
CA VAL A 106 -0.80 5.19 -0.51
C VAL A 106 -0.02 3.89 -0.61
N PHE A 107 0.04 3.33 -1.82
CA PHE A 107 0.79 2.10 -2.08
C PHE A 107 2.17 2.42 -2.68
N CYS A 108 3.22 2.02 -1.98
CA CYS A 108 4.60 2.06 -2.43
C CYS A 108 4.95 0.73 -3.14
N ASP A 109 5.15 0.77 -4.45
CA ASP A 109 5.61 -0.38 -5.24
C ASP A 109 7.11 -0.57 -5.11
N LEU A 110 7.47 -1.59 -4.34
CA LEU A 110 8.83 -1.95 -3.97
C LEU A 110 9.32 -3.19 -4.73
N ARG A 111 8.54 -3.75 -5.68
CA ARG A 111 8.89 -4.99 -6.39
C ARG A 111 10.20 -4.88 -7.15
N ASP A 112 10.43 -3.73 -7.77
CA ASP A 112 11.59 -3.50 -8.63
C ASP A 112 12.75 -2.79 -7.91
N VAL A 113 12.66 -2.57 -6.59
CA VAL A 113 13.70 -1.86 -5.84
C VAL A 113 15.06 -2.57 -5.92
N ARG A 114 15.07 -3.88 -6.20
CA ARG A 114 16.29 -4.69 -6.40
C ARG A 114 16.93 -4.53 -7.77
N VAL A 115 16.18 -4.00 -8.75
CA VAL A 115 16.58 -3.93 -10.17
C VAL A 115 16.78 -2.48 -10.59
N SER A 116 15.80 -1.62 -10.33
CA SER A 116 15.80 -0.22 -10.79
C SER A 116 16.18 0.76 -9.70
N SER A 117 16.21 0.33 -8.43
CA SER A 117 16.30 1.24 -7.29
C SER A 117 15.17 2.28 -7.26
N GLU A 118 14.09 2.08 -8.02
CA GLU A 118 12.96 3.00 -8.09
C GLU A 118 11.76 2.44 -7.33
N VAL A 119 11.06 3.32 -6.64
CA VAL A 119 9.79 3.05 -5.95
C VAL A 119 8.71 3.89 -6.57
N THR A 120 7.67 3.24 -7.06
CA THR A 120 6.54 3.88 -7.71
C THR A 120 5.41 4.02 -6.71
N ILE A 121 4.79 5.20 -6.59
CA ILE A 121 3.77 5.45 -5.56
C ILE A 121 2.40 5.70 -6.19
N TYR A 122 1.41 4.98 -5.68
CA TYR A 122 0.00 5.08 -6.04
C TYR A 122 -0.81 5.70 -4.91
N GLU A 123 -1.85 6.46 -5.23
CA GLU A 123 -2.85 6.94 -4.27
C GLU A 123 -4.23 6.46 -4.69
N ILE A 124 -4.95 5.80 -3.78
CA ILE A 124 -6.33 5.34 -3.98
C ILE A 124 -7.17 5.90 -2.83
N THR A 125 -8.30 6.53 -3.13
CA THR A 125 -9.16 7.07 -2.06
C THR A 125 -9.77 5.95 -1.22
N ALA A 126 -10.05 6.26 0.04
CA ALA A 126 -10.77 5.35 0.92
C ALA A 126 -12.19 5.09 0.40
N GLU A 127 -12.85 6.12 -0.16
CA GLU A 127 -14.17 6.01 -0.80
C GLU A 127 -14.17 4.99 -1.94
N GLU A 128 -13.21 5.05 -2.86
CA GLU A 128 -13.13 4.12 -3.98
C GLU A 128 -12.82 2.69 -3.50
N THR A 129 -11.98 2.56 -2.47
CA THR A 129 -11.70 1.27 -1.84
C THR A 129 -12.97 0.65 -1.25
N LEU A 130 -13.76 1.45 -0.51
CA LEU A 130 -15.00 1.02 0.12
C LEU A 130 -16.05 0.64 -0.93
N ASP A 131 -16.27 1.49 -1.93
CA ASP A 131 -17.21 1.22 -3.03
C ASP A 131 -16.87 -0.09 -3.76
N MET A 132 -15.59 -0.31 -4.06
CA MET A 132 -15.13 -1.56 -4.67
C MET A 132 -15.42 -2.76 -3.77
N TYR A 133 -15.10 -2.68 -2.48
CA TYR A 133 -15.33 -3.76 -1.54
C TYR A 133 -16.82 -4.11 -1.40
N GLU A 134 -17.70 -3.10 -1.24
CA GLU A 134 -19.14 -3.29 -1.14
C GLU A 134 -19.73 -3.96 -2.38
N LYS A 135 -19.32 -3.51 -3.57
CA LYS A 135 -19.77 -4.12 -4.82
C LYS A 135 -19.33 -5.59 -4.91
N VAL A 136 -18.09 -5.91 -4.54
CA VAL A 136 -17.59 -7.29 -4.50
C VAL A 136 -18.36 -8.11 -3.46
N LYS A 137 -18.62 -7.56 -2.27
CA LYS A 137 -19.37 -8.23 -1.20
C LYS A 137 -20.78 -8.59 -1.65
N ALA A 138 -21.46 -7.70 -2.38
CA ALA A 138 -22.80 -7.92 -2.89
C ALA A 138 -22.89 -9.05 -3.93
N ILE A 139 -21.92 -9.14 -4.85
CA ILE A 139 -21.97 -10.09 -5.98
C ILE A 139 -21.01 -11.29 -5.85
N LYS A 140 -20.22 -11.31 -4.78
CA LYS A 140 -19.12 -12.23 -4.48
C LYS A 140 -17.97 -12.17 -5.47
N PHE A 141 -16.75 -12.18 -4.95
CA PHE A 141 -15.53 -12.29 -5.74
C PHE A 141 -15.58 -13.51 -6.70
N CYS A 142 -15.25 -13.28 -7.98
CA CYS A 142 -15.22 -14.34 -8.98
C CYS A 142 -14.10 -14.15 -10.01
N LYS A 143 -13.12 -15.06 -9.98
CA LYS A 143 -11.92 -14.99 -10.84
C LYS A 143 -12.16 -15.19 -12.34
N THR A 144 -13.31 -15.74 -12.72
CA THR A 144 -13.68 -16.02 -14.12
C THR A 144 -14.48 -14.88 -14.76
N LYS A 145 -14.82 -13.85 -13.99
CA LYS A 145 -15.43 -12.63 -14.52
C LYS A 145 -14.44 -11.88 -15.41
N ARG A 146 -14.99 -11.05 -16.30
CA ARG A 146 -14.21 -10.18 -17.17
C ARG A 146 -13.70 -8.96 -16.40
N ARG A 147 -12.71 -8.27 -16.95
CA ARG A 147 -12.06 -7.09 -16.34
C ARG A 147 -13.01 -5.90 -16.17
N GLU A 148 -14.13 -5.88 -16.88
CA GLU A 148 -15.14 -4.83 -16.72
C GLU A 148 -16.01 -5.03 -15.46
N ASP A 149 -15.96 -6.21 -14.84
CA ASP A 149 -16.75 -6.55 -13.64
C ASP A 149 -15.89 -6.33 -12.39
N VAL A 150 -16.36 -5.49 -11.47
CA VAL A 150 -15.66 -5.15 -10.22
C VAL A 150 -15.35 -6.37 -9.35
N ALA A 151 -16.16 -7.43 -9.39
CA ALA A 151 -15.89 -8.69 -8.69
C ALA A 151 -14.71 -9.49 -9.24
N TYR A 152 -14.10 -9.03 -10.33
CA TYR A 152 -12.83 -9.56 -10.82
C TYR A 152 -11.65 -9.13 -9.94
N TYR A 153 -11.65 -7.90 -9.42
CA TYR A 153 -10.45 -7.26 -8.88
C TYR A 153 -10.17 -7.65 -7.43
N MET A 154 -11.03 -7.23 -6.51
CA MET A 154 -10.85 -7.44 -5.07
C MET A 154 -11.48 -8.75 -4.60
N SER A 155 -10.80 -9.46 -3.70
CA SER A 155 -11.34 -10.65 -3.04
C SER A 155 -12.25 -10.29 -1.87
N ASN A 156 -13.02 -11.26 -1.36
CA ASN A 156 -13.85 -11.09 -0.16
C ASN A 156 -13.06 -10.77 1.12
N ASN A 157 -11.71 -10.79 1.06
CA ASN A 157 -10.83 -10.47 2.18
C ASN A 157 -10.15 -9.10 2.02
N ALA A 158 -10.75 -8.19 1.23
CA ALA A 158 -10.20 -6.87 0.92
C ALA A 158 -8.74 -6.93 0.44
N SER A 159 -8.45 -7.87 -0.47
CA SER A 159 -7.11 -8.09 -1.02
C SER A 159 -7.15 -8.37 -2.52
N MET A 160 -6.05 -8.09 -3.21
CA MET A 160 -5.95 -8.15 -4.66
C MET A 160 -4.58 -8.69 -5.07
N THR A 161 -4.55 -9.61 -6.03
CA THR A 161 -3.29 -10.05 -6.64
C THR A 161 -2.61 -8.88 -7.34
N GLN A 162 -1.27 -8.86 -7.42
CA GLN A 162 -0.52 -7.82 -8.13
C GLN A 162 -1.06 -7.54 -9.54
N LYS A 163 -1.24 -8.59 -10.35
CA LYS A 163 -1.75 -8.46 -11.73
C LYS A 163 -3.02 -7.60 -11.76
N ARG A 164 -3.97 -7.91 -10.89
CA ARG A 164 -5.24 -7.18 -10.78
C ARG A 164 -5.08 -5.77 -10.23
N PHE A 165 -4.15 -5.56 -9.31
CA PHE A 165 -3.84 -4.23 -8.79
C PHE A 165 -3.41 -3.31 -9.94
N PHE A 166 -2.44 -3.72 -10.74
CA PHE A 166 -1.95 -2.89 -11.85
C PHE A 166 -2.92 -2.83 -13.04
N GLU A 167 -3.79 -3.83 -13.20
CA GLU A 167 -4.90 -3.73 -14.16
C GLU A 167 -5.99 -2.75 -13.71
N ARG A 168 -6.27 -2.67 -12.41
CA ARG A 168 -7.31 -1.80 -11.85
C ARG A 168 -6.84 -0.37 -11.67
N PHE A 169 -5.59 -0.20 -11.26
CA PHE A 169 -4.99 1.08 -10.87
C PHE A 169 -3.82 1.40 -11.81
N PRO A 170 -4.11 1.76 -13.09
CA PRO A 170 -3.07 2.19 -14.01
C PRO A 170 -2.33 3.40 -13.44
N TYR A 171 -1.00 3.39 -13.54
CA TYR A 171 -0.19 4.38 -12.86
C TYR A 171 -0.46 5.81 -13.33
N GLU A 172 -0.78 6.00 -14.61
CA GLU A 172 -1.05 7.30 -15.20
C GLU A 172 -2.25 8.01 -14.54
N GLU A 173 -3.21 7.24 -14.04
CA GLU A 173 -4.42 7.74 -13.38
C GLU A 173 -4.25 7.82 -11.85
N TYR A 174 -3.52 6.87 -11.27
CA TYR A 174 -3.39 6.70 -9.81
C TYR A 174 -2.04 7.14 -9.27
N ALA A 175 -1.20 7.79 -10.08
CA ALA A 175 0.09 8.29 -9.64
C ALA A 175 -0.09 9.23 -8.46
N PHE A 176 0.66 9.00 -7.39
CA PHE A 176 0.70 9.92 -6.27
C PHE A 176 1.19 11.30 -6.73
N VAL A 177 0.34 12.31 -6.54
CA VAL A 177 0.60 13.73 -6.81
C VAL A 177 0.81 14.42 -5.47
N VAL A 178 1.82 15.29 -5.37
CA VAL A 178 2.14 16.05 -4.14
C VAL A 178 1.33 17.33 -4.06
#